data_AF-A0A0A7GEF0-F1
#
_entry.id   AF-A0A0A7GEF0-F1
#
_cell.length_a   1.000
_cell.length_b   1.000
_cell.length_c   1.000
_cell.angle_alpha   90.00
_cell.angle_beta   90.00
_cell.angle_gamma   90.00
#
_symmetry.space_group_name_H-M   'P 1'
#
loop_
_entity.id
_entity.type
_entity.pdbx_description
1 polymer ?
#
loop_
_entity_poly.entity_id
_entity_poly.type
_entity_poly.pdbx_seq_one_letter_code
_entity_poly.pdbx_strand_id
1 'polypeptide(L)'
;MDVKHPALIQLRGNVKKLERFIEKLEGVEIVENKYGMDIYFEDVNDARQALSKIKKLAKVKIKSSTKYAGLRRGRVRWFFTYSVRLENED
;
A
#
# COMPACT_ATOMS: atom_id res chain seq x y z
N MET A 1 10.89 16.69 7.77
CA MET A 1 9.80 15.72 8.00
C MET A 1 10.40 14.36 7.73
N ASP A 2 10.72 13.59 8.77
CA ASP A 2 11.31 12.27 8.58
C ASP A 2 10.22 11.34 8.06
N VAL A 3 10.35 10.87 6.81
CA VAL A 3 9.41 9.93 6.22
C VAL A 3 9.66 8.58 6.89
N LYS A 4 8.82 8.28 7.89
CA LYS A 4 8.82 7.02 8.65
C LYS A 4 8.65 5.83 7.71
N HIS A 5 7.76 5.95 6.73
CA HIS A 5 7.41 4.89 5.78
C HIS A 5 7.64 5.34 4.34
N PRO A 6 8.51 4.69 3.54
CA PRO A 6 8.72 5.06 2.14
C PRO A 6 7.59 4.63 1.20
N ALA A 7 6.68 3.73 1.61
CA ALA A 7 5.59 3.27 0.76
C ALA A 7 4.25 3.13 1.51
N LEU A 8 3.15 3.32 0.76
CA LEU A 8 1.77 3.20 1.21
C LEU A 8 0.94 2.46 0.16
N ILE A 9 0.19 1.44 0.60
CA ILE A 9 -0.89 0.82 -0.17
C ILE A 9 -2.22 1.28 0.40
N GLN A 10 -3.07 1.86 -0.45
CA GLN A 10 -4.41 2.31 -0.09
C GLN A 10 -5.43 1.36 -0.71
N LEU A 11 -5.98 0.46 0.09
CA LEU A 11 -7.07 -0.43 -0.30
C LEU A 11 -8.41 0.32 -0.19
N ARG A 12 -9.20 0.31 -1.26
CA ARG A 12 -10.52 0.95 -1.34
C ARG A 12 -11.55 -0.04 -1.87
N GLY A 13 -12.71 -0.12 -1.20
CA GLY A 13 -13.76 -1.08 -1.51
C GLY A 13 -13.77 -2.28 -0.55
N ASN A 14 -14.43 -3.37 -0.94
CA ASN A 14 -14.63 -4.53 -0.10
C ASN A 14 -13.35 -5.38 0.01
N VAL A 15 -12.66 -5.31 1.15
CA VAL A 15 -11.38 -6.01 1.39
C VAL A 15 -11.52 -7.45 1.87
N LYS A 16 -12.73 -8.03 1.96
CA LYS A 16 -12.96 -9.39 2.51
C LYS A 16 -12.05 -10.47 1.92
N LYS A 17 -11.82 -10.45 0.61
CA LYS A 17 -10.94 -11.43 -0.07
C LYS A 17 -9.46 -11.31 0.32
N LEU A 18 -9.07 -10.18 0.91
CA LEU A 18 -7.70 -9.87 1.31
C LEU A 18 -7.48 -9.97 2.82
N GLU A 19 -8.52 -10.12 3.65
CA GLU A 19 -8.41 -10.11 5.12
C GLU A 19 -7.32 -11.05 5.63
N ARG A 20 -7.38 -12.34 5.27
CA ARG A 20 -6.37 -13.35 5.65
C ARG A 20 -4.96 -13.04 5.19
N PHE A 21 -4.81 -12.29 4.09
CA PHE A 21 -3.51 -11.86 3.59
C PHE A 21 -2.99 -10.67 4.40
N ILE A 22 -3.86 -9.71 4.68
CA ILE A 22 -3.56 -8.50 5.47
C ILE A 22 -3.17 -8.88 6.90
N GLU A 23 -3.91 -9.79 7.55
CA GLU A 23 -3.61 -10.30 8.89
C GLU A 23 -2.22 -10.95 9.02
N LYS A 24 -1.67 -11.44 7.90
CA LYS A 24 -0.35 -12.08 7.84
C LYS A 24 0.79 -11.11 7.50
N LEU A 25 0.49 -9.83 7.29
CA LEU A 25 1.53 -8.84 7.06
C LEU A 25 2.19 -8.49 8.40
N GLU A 26 3.50 -8.68 8.48
CA GLU A 26 4.32 -8.29 9.63
C GLU A 26 5.11 -7.02 9.29
N GLY A 27 5.44 -6.21 10.30
CA GLY A 27 6.26 -5.00 10.11
C GLY A 27 5.59 -3.90 9.31
N VAL A 28 4.26 -3.88 9.26
CA VAL A 28 3.45 -2.84 8.61
C VAL A 28 2.62 -2.08 9.62
N GLU A 29 2.34 -0.81 9.33
CA GLU A 29 1.38 -0.01 10.08
C GLU A 29 0.06 0.03 9.29
N ILE A 30 -1.03 -0.43 9.92
CA ILE A 30 -2.35 -0.51 9.29
C ILE A 30 -3.27 0.54 9.92
N VAL A 31 -3.89 1.36 9.08
CA VAL A 31 -4.87 2.37 9.47
C VAL A 31 -6.17 2.11 8.73
N GLU A 32 -7.19 1.70 9.47
CA GLU A 32 -8.55 1.54 8.94
C GLU A 32 -9.26 2.88 8.86
N ASN A 33 -10.03 3.08 7.79
CA ASN A 33 -10.82 4.29 7.59
C ASN A 33 -12.18 3.95 6.98
N LYS A 34 -13.13 4.89 7.04
CA LYS A 34 -14.50 4.71 6.50
C LYS A 34 -14.57 4.31 5.02
N TYR A 35 -13.47 4.44 4.27
CA TYR A 35 -13.41 4.17 2.83
C TYR A 35 -12.56 2.93 2.48
N GLY A 36 -11.99 2.25 3.49
CA GLY A 36 -11.11 1.10 3.30
C GLY A 36 -9.96 1.10 4.30
N MET A 37 -8.75 0.81 3.82
CA MET A 37 -7.59 0.56 4.66
C MET A 37 -6.33 1.12 4.03
N ASP A 38 -5.48 1.74 4.84
CA ASP A 38 -4.16 2.25 4.45
C ASP A 38 -3.08 1.42 5.15
N ILE A 39 -2.17 0.83 4.38
CA ILE A 39 -1.09 -0.04 4.86
C ILE A 39 0.24 0.63 4.52
N TYR A 40 0.97 1.04 5.55
CA TYR A 40 2.27 1.67 5.44
C TYR A 40 3.38 0.65 5.59
N PHE A 41 4.38 0.73 4.72
CA PHE A 41 5.51 -0.19 4.64
C PHE A 41 6.83 0.53 4.87
N GLU A 42 7.73 -0.10 5.61
CA GLU A 42 9.10 0.36 5.84
C GLU A 42 10.03 0.13 4.63
N ASP A 43 9.72 -0.83 3.76
CA ASP A 43 10.39 -1.06 2.48
C ASP A 43 9.39 -0.97 1.30
N VAL A 44 9.81 -0.27 0.25
CA VAL A 44 9.08 -0.16 -1.02
C VAL A 44 8.97 -1.53 -1.72
N ASN A 45 9.96 -2.40 -1.56
CA ASN A 45 9.96 -3.73 -2.17
C ASN A 45 8.89 -4.62 -1.54
N ASP A 46 8.71 -4.56 -0.23
CA ASP A 46 7.66 -5.30 0.47
C ASP A 46 6.28 -4.84 0.02
N ALA A 47 6.09 -3.52 -0.12
CA ALA A 47 4.86 -2.97 -0.70
C ALA A 47 4.61 -3.51 -2.13
N ARG A 48 5.63 -3.61 -2.97
CA ARG A 48 5.49 -4.15 -4.34
C ARG A 48 5.18 -5.64 -4.36
N GLN A 49 5.77 -6.41 -3.46
CA GLN A 49 5.47 -7.83 -3.31
C GLN A 49 4.03 -8.03 -2.82
N ALA A 50 3.60 -7.26 -1.83
CA ALA A 50 2.23 -7.27 -1.34
C ALA A 50 1.24 -6.90 -2.44
N LEU A 51 1.51 -5.83 -3.19
CA LEU A 51 0.71 -5.40 -4.34
C LEU A 51 0.60 -6.51 -5.41
N SER A 52 1.68 -7.26 -5.66
CA SER A 52 1.69 -8.38 -6.59
C SER A 52 0.85 -9.55 -6.11
N LYS A 53 0.81 -9.81 -4.80
CA LYS A 53 -0.08 -10.82 -4.19
C LYS A 53 -1.54 -10.37 -4.28
N ILE A 54 -1.84 -9.11 -3.97
CA ILE A 54 -3.19 -8.52 -4.06
C ILE A 54 -3.78 -8.69 -5.47
N LYS A 55 -2.99 -8.39 -6.52
CA LYS A 55 -3.39 -8.59 -7.92
C LYS A 55 -3.79 -10.03 -8.27
N LYS A 56 -3.22 -11.03 -7.58
CA LYS A 56 -3.52 -12.45 -7.80
C LYS A 56 -4.77 -12.90 -7.04
N LEU A 57 -5.05 -12.27 -5.90
CA LEU A 57 -6.14 -12.66 -5.00
C LEU A 57 -7.48 -12.00 -5.35
N ALA A 58 -7.46 -10.81 -5.98
CA ALA A 58 -8.66 -10.07 -6.32
C ALA A 58 -8.50 -9.31 -7.65
N LYS A 59 -9.64 -9.08 -8.32
CA LYS A 59 -9.72 -8.13 -9.44
C LYS A 59 -9.58 -6.72 -8.88
N VAL A 60 -8.52 -6.03 -9.30
CA VAL A 60 -8.17 -4.72 -8.75
C VAL A 60 -7.70 -3.77 -9.84
N LYS A 61 -8.09 -2.50 -9.70
CA LYS A 61 -7.53 -1.39 -10.46
C LYS A 61 -6.51 -0.66 -9.60
N ILE A 62 -5.29 -0.52 -10.12
CA ILE A 62 -4.17 0.07 -9.37
C ILE A 62 -3.69 1.34 -10.06
N LYS A 63 -3.54 2.41 -9.28
CA LYS A 63 -2.87 3.65 -9.68
C LYS A 63 -1.69 3.90 -8.74
N SER A 64 -0.51 4.09 -9.31
CA SER A 64 0.68 4.50 -8.55
C SER A 64 0.93 6.00 -8.68
N SER A 65 1.41 6.61 -7.61
CA SER A 65 1.98 7.96 -7.62
C SER A 65 3.22 8.00 -6.72
N THR A 66 4.06 9.00 -6.96
CA THR A 66 5.23 9.28 -6.12
C THR A 66 5.18 10.72 -5.65
N LYS A 67 5.59 10.95 -4.41
CA LYS A 67 5.72 12.28 -3.82
C LYS A 67 7.17 12.48 -3.36
N TYR A 68 7.74 13.64 -3.64
CA TYR A 68 9.06 13.99 -3.13
C TYR A 68 9.03 14.01 -1.59
N ALA A 69 9.93 13.26 -0.98
CA ALA A 69 10.02 13.05 0.47
C ALA A 69 11.25 13.72 1.10
N GLY A 70 12.08 14.39 0.30
CA GLY A 70 13.29 15.07 0.77
C GLY A 70 14.57 14.49 0.18
N LEU A 71 15.70 14.98 0.69
CA LEU A 71 17.05 14.56 0.31
C LEU A 71 17.74 13.98 1.54
N ARG A 72 18.42 12.83 1.41
CA ARG A 72 19.25 12.24 2.48
C ARG A 72 20.58 11.80 1.90
N ARG A 73 21.69 12.36 2.41
CA ARG A 73 23.06 12.09 1.94
C ARG A 73 23.20 12.23 0.41
N GLY A 74 22.64 13.29 -0.15
CA GLY A 74 22.68 13.55 -1.60
C GLY A 74 21.74 12.69 -2.46
N ARG A 75 20.98 11.75 -1.86
CA ARG A 75 20.00 10.92 -2.57
C ARG A 75 18.59 11.43 -2.34
N VAL A 76 17.80 11.52 -3.41
CA VAL A 76 16.38 11.86 -3.34
C VAL A 76 15.62 10.71 -2.70
N ARG A 77 14.81 11.01 -1.67
CA ARG A 77 13.82 10.09 -1.14
C ARG A 77 12.48 10.36 -1.82
N TRP A 78 11.83 9.28 -2.20
CA TRP A 78 10.48 9.29 -2.74
C TRP A 78 9.55 8.56 -1.78
N PHE A 79 8.35 9.08 -1.61
CA PHE A 79 7.24 8.39 -0.99
C PHE A 79 6.37 7.78 -2.09
N PHE A 80 6.21 6.46 -2.08
CA PHE A 80 5.44 5.73 -3.07
C PHE A 80 4.04 5.49 -2.55
N THR A 81 3.02 5.83 -3.35
CA THR A 81 1.62 5.56 -3.02
C THR A 81 1.00 4.70 -4.08
N TYR A 82 0.35 3.62 -3.65
CA TYR A 82 -0.36 2.68 -4.50
C TYR A 82 -1.84 2.69 -4.11
N SER A 83 -2.68 3.34 -4.92
CA SER A 83 -4.12 3.31 -4.74
C SER A 83 -4.70 2.08 -5.43
N VAL A 84 -5.26 1.18 -4.64
CA VAL A 84 -5.84 -0.09 -5.07
C VAL A 84 -7.35 -0.02 -4.87
N ARG A 85 -8.10 -0.02 -5.96
CA ARG A 85 -9.56 -0.15 -5.94
C ARG A 85 -9.91 -1.59 -6.23
N LEU A 86 -10.59 -2.24 -5.28
CA LEU A 86 -11.17 -3.55 -5.51
C LEU A 86 -12.42 -3.36 -6.37
N GLU A 87 -12.48 -4.09 -7.47
CA GLU A 87 -13.70 -4.15 -8.27
C GLU A 87 -14.70 -5.03 -7.51
N ASN A 88 -15.91 -4.51 -7.31
CA ASN A 88 -16.99 -5.34 -6.80
C ASN A 88 -17.28 -6.39 -7.89
N GLU A 89 -17.12 -7.65 -7.54
CA GLU A 89 -17.83 -8.72 -8.26
C GLU A 89 -19.24 -8.72 -7.66
N ASP A 90 -20.18 -8.13 -8.40
CA ASP A 90 -21.61 -8.33 -8.19
C ASP A 90 -21.97 -9.82 -8.35
#